data_AF-A0A413RM67-F1
#
_entry.id   AF-A0A413RM67-F1
#
_cell.length_a   1.000
_cell.length_b   1.000
_cell.length_c   1.000
_cell.angle_alpha   90.00
_cell.angle_beta   90.00
_cell.angle_gamma   90.00
#
_symmetry.space_group_name_H-M   'P 1'
#
loop_
_entity.id
_entity.type
_entity.pdbx_description
1 polymer ?
#
loop_
_entity_poly.entity_id
_entity_poly.type
_entity_poly.pdbx_seq_one_letter_code
_entity_poly.pdbx_strand_id
1 'polypeptide(L)'
;MNNVRRRARRAVTGVARRTATTLAPSLRLNRRYAAVVSSVSATATGVSSSSQWQRIVLTQSVLAHSQALADLRRNAPRSLAVEAGVRPWHGAWPALFTSLLDVARRAQSAGETELAVEIYRLLVESRPVSQGSWKGLATSLDALGDYAGARAAAGRYRALTGHDLDLPNDGARGWDSGAGAARLDESLAALAGGLEVPDAVDAWVRAEQLVLAGSDGLPTFASALAATRTAGTGFGAGYEALVARTVAAGEPLTPLAPLVAAVNGARRLPTRGRLTPDEAVALRTLDMSGLRQYLAGKSVCLVANSARLLEHDAGPLIDSYDVVVRFNSFAIDAPHTGTKTDVHATIHLHSFNWSRPVDVRLVFSGKRDLWRSSVLEHVEPGAQTYLGDESLRWPALSLFTPSERADFKVPTTGFNTLRLVDYVDVSTAIDLVGFDFYDGGAYRVPEAMHLPVAAAHSYENERRWVMDRAVSTTDITISLR
;
A
#
# COMPACT_ATOMS: atom_id res chain seq x y z
N MET A 1 -34.70 -21.13 46.09
CA MET A 1 -33.76 -20.89 44.95
C MET A 1 -32.33 -21.41 45.15
N ASN A 2 -31.81 -21.62 46.37
CA ASN A 2 -30.44 -22.12 46.59
C ASN A 2 -30.20 -23.61 46.26
N ASN A 3 -31.23 -24.45 46.23
CA ASN A 3 -31.08 -25.89 45.97
C ASN A 3 -30.94 -26.28 44.47
N VAL A 4 -31.44 -25.44 43.55
CA VAL A 4 -31.33 -25.70 42.10
C VAL A 4 -29.92 -25.41 41.59
N ARG A 5 -29.27 -24.32 42.06
CA ARG A 5 -27.86 -24.00 41.75
C ARG A 5 -26.87 -25.04 42.27
N ARG A 6 -27.19 -25.72 43.38
CA ARG A 6 -26.32 -26.74 44.00
C ARG A 6 -26.39 -28.09 43.27
N ARG A 7 -27.56 -28.47 42.73
CA ARG A 7 -27.72 -29.69 41.90
C ARG A 7 -27.10 -29.54 40.51
N ALA A 8 -27.20 -28.37 39.88
CA ALA A 8 -26.54 -28.11 38.59
C ALA A 8 -25.00 -28.17 38.69
N ARG A 9 -24.40 -27.62 39.76
CA ARG A 9 -22.95 -27.72 40.00
C ARG A 9 -22.47 -29.16 40.23
N ARG A 10 -23.25 -30.01 40.91
CA ARG A 10 -22.87 -31.40 41.19
C ARG A 10 -22.95 -32.32 39.96
N ALA A 11 -23.92 -32.09 39.06
CA ALA A 11 -24.03 -32.84 37.81
C ALA A 11 -22.87 -32.55 36.83
N VAL A 12 -22.37 -31.30 36.83
CA VAL A 12 -21.22 -30.90 35.99
C VAL A 12 -19.88 -31.43 36.54
N THR A 13 -19.73 -31.54 37.87
CA THR A 13 -18.47 -32.03 38.48
C THR A 13 -18.25 -33.55 38.38
N GLY A 14 -19.32 -34.35 38.22
CA GLY A 14 -19.21 -35.80 38.12
C GLY A 14 -18.68 -36.31 36.78
N VAL A 15 -18.96 -35.57 35.70
CA VAL A 15 -18.51 -35.91 34.33
C VAL A 15 -17.10 -35.36 34.05
N ALA A 16 -16.71 -34.24 34.69
CA ALA A 16 -15.43 -33.57 34.45
C ALA A 16 -14.19 -34.31 34.98
N ARG A 17 -14.35 -35.32 35.85
CA ARG A 17 -13.21 -35.98 36.52
C ARG A 17 -12.61 -37.18 35.77
N ARG A 18 -13.16 -37.57 34.61
CA ARG A 18 -12.63 -38.69 33.79
C ARG A 18 -12.05 -38.31 32.42
N THR A 19 -11.95 -37.03 32.10
CA THR A 19 -11.38 -36.52 30.83
C THR A 19 -10.37 -35.41 31.08
N ALA A 20 -9.36 -35.66 31.92
CA ALA A 20 -8.33 -34.68 32.28
C ALA A 20 -7.27 -34.43 31.20
N THR A 21 -7.48 -34.86 29.95
CA THR A 21 -6.47 -34.73 28.87
C THR A 21 -6.93 -33.95 27.65
N THR A 22 -8.11 -33.30 27.65
CA THR A 22 -8.43 -32.31 26.60
C THR A 22 -9.44 -31.30 27.12
N LEU A 23 -9.02 -30.05 27.31
CA LEU A 23 -9.97 -28.94 27.52
C LEU A 23 -10.93 -28.91 26.34
N ALA A 24 -12.23 -28.76 26.60
CA ALA A 24 -13.23 -28.62 25.54
C ALA A 24 -12.77 -27.53 24.55
N PRO A 25 -12.87 -27.73 23.22
CA PRO A 25 -12.33 -26.80 22.22
C PRO A 25 -12.76 -25.34 22.43
N SER A 26 -14.02 -25.13 22.83
CA SER A 26 -14.55 -23.80 23.15
C SER A 26 -13.90 -23.15 24.37
N LEU A 27 -13.51 -23.93 25.39
CA LEU A 27 -12.83 -23.39 26.58
C LEU A 27 -11.43 -22.87 26.24
N ARG A 28 -10.68 -23.59 25.38
CA ARG A 28 -9.39 -23.12 24.87
C ARG A 28 -9.54 -21.83 24.07
N LEU A 29 -10.51 -21.78 23.15
CA LEU A 29 -10.79 -20.60 22.36
C LEU A 29 -11.21 -19.39 23.22
N ASN A 30 -12.03 -19.61 24.24
CA ASN A 30 -12.49 -18.56 25.15
C ASN A 30 -11.35 -18.01 26.02
N ARG A 31 -10.41 -18.87 26.45
CA ARG A 31 -9.19 -18.42 27.14
C ARG A 31 -8.29 -17.59 26.23
N ARG A 32 -8.12 -18.01 24.97
CA ARG A 32 -7.35 -17.24 23.98
C ARG A 32 -8.00 -15.88 23.72
N TYR A 33 -9.33 -15.83 23.60
CA TYR A 33 -10.07 -14.57 23.50
C TYR A 33 -9.82 -13.65 24.70
N ALA A 34 -9.88 -14.17 25.93
CA ALA A 34 -9.60 -13.38 27.13
C ALA A 34 -8.17 -12.80 27.14
N ALA A 35 -7.17 -13.55 26.67
CA ALA A 35 -5.81 -13.06 26.53
C ALA A 35 -5.71 -11.92 25.51
N VAL A 36 -6.28 -12.10 24.31
CA VAL A 36 -6.29 -11.05 23.26
C VAL A 36 -7.01 -9.79 23.73
N VAL A 37 -8.13 -9.90 24.43
CA VAL A 37 -8.85 -8.73 24.99
C VAL A 37 -7.98 -7.98 26.02
N SER A 38 -7.15 -8.70 26.78
CA SER A 38 -6.18 -8.09 27.68
C SER A 38 -5.12 -7.30 26.90
N SER A 39 -4.55 -7.87 25.84
CA SER A 39 -3.60 -7.19 24.94
C SER A 39 -4.21 -5.93 24.32
N VAL A 40 -5.43 -6.05 23.78
CA VAL A 40 -6.20 -4.93 23.19
C VAL A 40 -6.37 -3.78 24.20
N SER A 41 -6.72 -4.09 25.44
CA SER A 41 -6.94 -3.08 26.49
C SER A 41 -5.63 -2.38 26.89
N ALA A 42 -4.53 -3.14 26.95
CA ALA A 42 -3.21 -2.59 27.25
C ALA A 42 -2.74 -1.64 26.14
N THR A 43 -2.83 -2.04 24.87
CA THR A 43 -2.48 -1.18 23.73
C THR A 43 -3.34 0.07 23.68
N ALA A 44 -4.65 -0.05 23.88
CA ALA A 44 -5.57 1.09 23.90
C ALA A 44 -5.19 2.14 24.95
N THR A 45 -4.73 1.70 26.13
CA THR A 45 -4.25 2.59 27.18
C THR A 45 -3.01 3.35 26.72
N GLY A 46 -2.06 2.66 26.08
CA GLY A 46 -0.83 3.26 25.55
C GLY A 46 -1.03 4.26 24.41
N VAL A 47 -2.06 4.07 23.57
CA VAL A 47 -2.33 4.96 22.42
C VAL A 47 -3.38 6.04 22.71
N SER A 48 -4.09 5.98 23.83
CA SER A 48 -5.19 6.89 24.19
C SER A 48 -4.77 8.36 24.35
N SER A 49 -3.49 8.63 24.62
CA SER A 49 -2.93 9.98 24.71
C SER A 49 -2.43 10.53 23.37
N SER A 50 -2.55 9.76 22.28
CA SER A 50 -2.08 10.17 20.97
C SER A 50 -3.01 11.21 20.33
N SER A 51 -2.42 12.23 19.68
CA SER A 51 -3.13 13.17 18.82
C SER A 51 -3.38 12.63 17.40
N GLN A 52 -2.87 11.44 17.07
CA GLN A 52 -3.09 10.85 15.75
C GLN A 52 -4.50 10.30 15.62
N TRP A 53 -5.24 10.78 14.62
CA TRP A 53 -6.63 10.39 14.36
C TRP A 53 -6.83 8.86 14.30
N GLN A 54 -5.93 8.13 13.65
CA GLN A 54 -6.01 6.68 13.52
C GLN A 54 -5.98 5.98 14.90
N ARG A 55 -5.19 6.49 15.83
CA ARG A 55 -5.09 5.98 17.21
C ARG A 55 -6.33 6.34 18.03
N ILE A 56 -6.90 7.53 17.82
CA ILE A 56 -8.19 7.93 18.45
C ILE A 56 -9.31 6.98 18.00
N VAL A 57 -9.41 6.70 16.70
CA VAL A 57 -10.43 5.78 16.15
C VAL A 57 -10.21 4.34 16.63
N LEU A 58 -8.96 3.90 16.79
CA LEU A 58 -8.65 2.63 17.44
C LEU A 58 -9.18 2.59 18.88
N THR A 59 -8.91 3.62 19.69
CA THR A 59 -9.42 3.71 21.07
C THR A 59 -10.94 3.65 21.12
N GLN A 60 -11.64 4.37 20.23
CA GLN A 60 -13.12 4.31 20.14
C GLN A 60 -13.62 2.89 19.83
N SER A 61 -12.95 2.18 18.92
CA SER A 61 -13.31 0.80 18.55
C SER A 61 -13.07 -0.18 19.71
N VAL A 62 -12.03 0.04 20.50
CA VAL A 62 -11.78 -0.74 21.72
C VAL A 62 -12.87 -0.49 22.76
N LEU A 63 -13.29 0.76 22.97
CA LEU A 63 -14.41 1.08 23.87
C LEU A 63 -15.71 0.40 23.43
N ALA A 64 -16.00 0.40 22.12
CA ALA A 64 -17.15 -0.31 21.57
C ALA A 64 -17.07 -1.84 21.82
N HIS A 65 -15.88 -2.44 21.70
CA HIS A 65 -15.68 -3.84 22.05
C HIS A 65 -15.89 -4.12 23.55
N SER A 66 -15.34 -3.26 24.42
CA SER A 66 -15.53 -3.35 25.87
C SER A 66 -17.00 -3.25 26.27
N GLN A 67 -17.77 -2.39 25.59
CA GLN A 67 -19.21 -2.30 25.80
C GLN A 67 -19.93 -3.60 25.40
N ALA A 68 -19.62 -4.18 24.24
CA ALA A 68 -20.19 -5.45 23.82
C ALA A 68 -19.87 -6.60 24.80
N LEU A 69 -18.68 -6.58 25.41
CA LEU A 69 -18.30 -7.53 26.46
C LEU A 69 -19.07 -7.31 27.77
N ALA A 70 -19.28 -6.04 28.16
CA ALA A 70 -20.13 -5.71 29.30
C ALA A 70 -21.56 -6.20 29.09
N ASP A 71 -22.11 -6.07 27.87
CA ASP A 71 -23.45 -6.54 27.51
C ASP A 71 -23.57 -8.07 27.65
N LEU A 72 -22.57 -8.82 27.17
CA LEU A 72 -22.51 -10.28 27.39
C LEU A 72 -22.51 -10.62 28.89
N ARG A 73 -21.69 -9.92 29.69
CA ARG A 73 -21.58 -10.16 31.15
C ARG A 73 -22.90 -9.87 31.88
N ARG A 74 -23.68 -8.89 31.42
CA ARG A 74 -25.03 -8.62 31.95
C ARG A 74 -26.00 -9.77 31.67
N ASN A 75 -25.76 -10.55 30.60
CA ASN A 75 -26.50 -11.78 30.32
C ASN A 75 -25.86 -12.99 31.04
N ALA A 76 -26.16 -13.15 32.33
CA ALA A 76 -25.54 -14.16 33.18
C ALA A 76 -25.56 -15.61 32.61
N PRO A 77 -26.66 -16.12 32.01
CA PRO A 77 -26.67 -17.45 31.40
C PRO A 77 -25.67 -17.60 30.24
N ARG A 78 -25.56 -16.59 29.37
CA ARG A 78 -24.63 -16.62 28.24
C ARG A 78 -23.18 -16.44 28.70
N SER A 79 -22.92 -15.55 29.66
CA SER A 79 -21.57 -15.38 30.25
C SER A 79 -21.08 -16.69 30.86
N LEU A 80 -21.90 -17.35 31.69
CA LEU A 80 -21.58 -18.65 32.29
C LEU A 80 -21.32 -19.74 31.24
N ALA A 81 -22.08 -19.75 30.13
CA ALA A 81 -21.85 -20.71 29.06
C ALA A 81 -20.50 -20.50 28.36
N VAL A 82 -20.03 -19.25 28.23
CA VAL A 82 -18.70 -18.92 27.69
C VAL A 82 -17.61 -19.29 28.70
N GLU A 83 -17.75 -18.89 29.95
CA GLU A 83 -16.77 -19.17 31.02
C GLU A 83 -16.59 -20.67 31.27
N ALA A 84 -17.68 -21.45 31.21
CA ALA A 84 -17.65 -22.90 31.33
C ALA A 84 -17.19 -23.62 30.06
N GLY A 85 -16.95 -22.90 28.95
CA GLY A 85 -16.57 -23.48 27.67
C GLY A 85 -17.67 -24.30 26.99
N VAL A 86 -18.94 -24.10 27.39
CA VAL A 86 -20.10 -24.74 26.77
C VAL A 86 -20.41 -24.13 25.41
N ARG A 87 -20.15 -22.82 25.26
CA ARG A 87 -20.30 -22.09 23.99
C ARG A 87 -19.05 -21.25 23.70
N PRO A 88 -18.67 -21.09 22.43
CA PRO A 88 -17.64 -20.11 22.08
C PRO A 88 -18.18 -18.69 22.24
N TRP A 89 -17.31 -17.76 22.65
CA TRP A 89 -17.64 -16.36 22.88
C TRP A 89 -18.41 -15.70 21.71
N HIS A 90 -17.96 -15.93 20.47
CA HIS A 90 -18.56 -15.36 19.26
C HIS A 90 -19.90 -16.01 18.86
N GLY A 91 -20.20 -17.20 19.38
CA GLY A 91 -21.49 -17.87 19.19
C GLY A 91 -22.50 -17.49 20.27
N ALA A 92 -22.02 -17.21 21.49
CA ALA A 92 -22.84 -16.70 22.58
C ALA A 92 -23.25 -15.23 22.35
N TRP A 93 -22.36 -14.42 21.75
CA TRP A 93 -22.60 -13.01 21.47
C TRP A 93 -21.94 -12.57 20.14
N PRO A 94 -22.66 -12.61 19.01
CA PRO A 94 -22.10 -12.28 17.69
C PRO A 94 -21.47 -10.89 17.59
N ALA A 95 -21.98 -9.91 18.35
CA ALA A 95 -21.46 -8.54 18.35
C ALA A 95 -20.00 -8.46 18.84
N LEU A 96 -19.53 -9.42 19.66
CA LEU A 96 -18.12 -9.48 20.04
C LEU A 96 -17.22 -9.73 18.84
N PHE A 97 -17.66 -10.56 17.89
CA PHE A 97 -16.86 -10.87 16.70
C PHE A 97 -16.76 -9.64 15.80
N THR A 98 -17.89 -8.98 15.54
CA THR A 98 -17.94 -7.79 14.68
C THR A 98 -17.13 -6.64 15.27
N SER A 99 -17.27 -6.35 16.57
CA SER A 99 -16.49 -5.30 17.23
C SER A 99 -14.99 -5.62 17.27
N LEU A 100 -14.61 -6.87 17.53
CA LEU A 100 -13.20 -7.26 17.53
C LEU A 100 -12.56 -7.22 16.13
N LEU A 101 -13.33 -7.55 15.10
CA LEU A 101 -12.91 -7.37 13.70
C LEU A 101 -12.69 -5.89 13.35
N ASP A 102 -13.53 -4.99 13.87
CA ASP A 102 -13.33 -3.55 13.70
C ASP A 102 -12.07 -3.07 14.42
N VAL A 103 -11.84 -3.51 15.66
CA VAL A 103 -10.58 -3.25 16.39
C VAL A 103 -9.37 -3.70 15.57
N ALA A 104 -9.39 -4.89 14.97
CA ALA A 104 -8.29 -5.39 14.15
C ALA A 104 -8.00 -4.48 12.93
N ARG A 105 -9.05 -4.01 12.24
CA ARG A 105 -8.93 -3.09 11.10
C ARG A 105 -8.36 -1.75 11.52
N ARG A 106 -8.80 -1.21 12.67
CA ARG A 106 -8.28 0.06 13.19
C ARG A 106 -6.86 -0.07 13.70
N ALA A 107 -6.51 -1.18 14.33
CA ALA A 107 -5.14 -1.49 14.74
C ALA A 107 -4.20 -1.48 13.53
N GLN A 108 -4.61 -2.14 12.44
CA GLN A 108 -3.88 -2.13 11.18
C GLN A 108 -3.72 -0.72 10.60
N SER A 109 -4.80 0.09 10.57
CA SER A 109 -4.73 1.47 10.07
C SER A 109 -3.89 2.41 10.95
N ALA A 110 -3.76 2.10 12.25
CA ALA A 110 -2.96 2.85 13.21
C ALA A 110 -1.49 2.41 13.25
N GLY A 111 -1.09 1.41 12.45
CA GLY A 111 0.26 0.85 12.42
C GLY A 111 0.55 -0.18 13.53
N GLU A 112 -0.43 -0.54 14.34
CA GLU A 112 -0.33 -1.55 15.41
C GLU A 112 -0.44 -2.97 14.81
N THR A 113 0.52 -3.32 13.95
CA THR A 113 0.46 -4.48 13.05
C THR A 113 0.50 -5.81 13.80
N GLU A 114 1.31 -5.92 14.85
CA GLU A 114 1.42 -7.10 15.70
C GLU A 114 0.09 -7.39 16.42
N LEU A 115 -0.55 -6.35 16.96
CA LEU A 115 -1.87 -6.45 17.57
C LEU A 115 -2.92 -6.90 16.54
N ALA A 116 -2.91 -6.31 15.34
CA ALA A 116 -3.81 -6.69 14.27
C ALA A 116 -3.65 -8.18 13.91
N VAL A 117 -2.41 -8.67 13.75
CA VAL A 117 -2.11 -10.09 13.50
C VAL A 117 -2.63 -10.99 14.62
N GLU A 118 -2.39 -10.61 15.88
CA GLU A 118 -2.88 -11.37 17.05
C GLU A 118 -4.40 -11.54 17.02
N ILE A 119 -5.12 -10.43 16.79
CA ILE A 119 -6.58 -10.43 16.71
C ILE A 119 -7.08 -11.22 15.50
N TYR A 120 -6.52 -11.00 14.31
CA TYR A 120 -6.95 -11.72 13.11
C TYR A 120 -6.73 -13.23 13.23
N ARG A 121 -5.63 -13.69 13.84
CA ARG A 121 -5.39 -15.11 14.14
C ARG A 121 -6.50 -15.70 15.02
N LEU A 122 -6.95 -14.97 16.04
CA LEU A 122 -8.09 -15.39 16.87
C LEU A 122 -9.40 -15.41 16.08
N LEU A 123 -9.63 -14.42 15.20
CA LEU A 123 -10.85 -14.33 14.40
C LEU A 123 -10.95 -15.46 13.37
N VAL A 124 -9.86 -15.83 12.69
CA VAL A 124 -9.86 -16.96 11.75
C VAL A 124 -9.96 -18.31 12.45
N GLU A 125 -9.41 -18.47 13.66
CA GLU A 125 -9.64 -19.66 14.49
C GLU A 125 -11.11 -19.74 14.93
N SER A 126 -11.70 -18.60 15.28
CA SER A 126 -13.10 -18.51 15.73
C SER A 126 -14.11 -18.76 14.61
N ARG A 127 -13.89 -18.15 13.44
CA ARG A 127 -14.77 -18.29 12.27
C ARG A 127 -13.92 -18.49 11.01
N PRO A 128 -13.53 -19.74 10.69
CA PRO A 128 -12.67 -20.06 9.55
C PRO A 128 -13.23 -19.68 8.19
N VAL A 129 -14.53 -19.42 8.08
CA VAL A 129 -15.20 -18.98 6.84
C VAL A 129 -15.23 -17.44 6.68
N SER A 130 -14.66 -16.68 7.62
CA SER A 130 -14.67 -15.22 7.55
C SER A 130 -13.65 -14.69 6.54
N GLN A 131 -14.14 -14.33 5.34
CA GLN A 131 -13.34 -13.71 4.28
C GLN A 131 -12.60 -12.47 4.79
N GLY A 132 -13.29 -11.58 5.51
CA GLY A 132 -12.69 -10.36 6.07
C GLY A 132 -11.56 -10.62 7.06
N SER A 133 -11.64 -11.70 7.84
CA SER A 133 -10.58 -12.07 8.80
C SER A 133 -9.35 -12.63 8.09
N TRP A 134 -9.54 -13.46 7.05
CA TRP A 134 -8.43 -13.97 6.25
C TRP A 134 -7.74 -12.89 5.42
N LYS A 135 -8.51 -11.98 4.81
CA LYS A 135 -7.97 -10.81 4.10
C LYS A 135 -7.12 -9.97 5.04
N GLY A 136 -7.68 -9.60 6.19
CA GLY A 136 -6.98 -8.78 7.18
C GLY A 136 -5.73 -9.46 7.74
N LEU A 137 -5.79 -10.77 8.00
CA LEU A 137 -4.64 -11.56 8.44
C LEU A 137 -3.52 -11.54 7.40
N ALA A 138 -3.85 -11.80 6.13
CA ALA A 138 -2.89 -11.82 5.04
C ALA A 138 -2.18 -10.47 4.89
N THR A 139 -2.94 -9.37 4.84
CA THR A 139 -2.37 -8.02 4.73
C THR A 139 -1.55 -7.61 5.97
N SER A 140 -1.94 -8.02 7.18
CA SER A 140 -1.20 -7.67 8.39
C SER A 140 0.10 -8.47 8.52
N LEU A 141 0.09 -9.75 8.15
CA LEU A 141 1.31 -10.58 8.08
C LEU A 141 2.27 -10.08 7.01
N ASP A 142 1.73 -9.63 5.87
CA ASP A 142 2.51 -9.01 4.80
C ASP A 142 3.20 -7.72 5.26
N ALA A 143 2.48 -6.87 6.00
CA ALA A 143 3.04 -5.65 6.58
C ALA A 143 4.11 -5.93 7.65
N LEU A 144 3.97 -7.03 8.40
CA LEU A 144 4.94 -7.45 9.42
C LEU A 144 6.17 -8.17 8.84
N GLY A 145 6.15 -8.49 7.54
CA GLY A 145 7.21 -9.25 6.88
C GLY A 145 7.12 -10.78 7.05
N ASP A 146 6.06 -11.31 7.66
CA ASP A 146 5.77 -12.76 7.67
C ASP A 146 5.10 -13.16 6.35
N TYR A 147 5.90 -13.16 5.28
CA TYR A 147 5.41 -13.39 3.93
C TYR A 147 4.86 -14.81 3.72
N ALA A 148 5.44 -15.81 4.40
CA ALA A 148 4.96 -17.19 4.32
C ALA A 148 3.56 -17.31 4.93
N GLY A 149 3.36 -16.73 6.11
CA GLY A 149 2.05 -16.65 6.75
C GLY A 149 1.05 -15.84 5.92
N ALA A 150 1.48 -14.72 5.34
CA ALA A 150 0.66 -13.87 4.47
C ALA A 150 0.13 -14.64 3.25
N ARG A 151 1.00 -15.40 2.56
CA ARG A 151 0.62 -16.25 1.43
C ARG A 151 -0.35 -17.35 1.83
N ALA A 152 -0.12 -18.02 2.97
CA ALA A 152 -1.03 -19.05 3.45
C ALA A 152 -2.44 -18.48 3.74
N ALA A 153 -2.51 -17.30 4.37
CA ALA A 153 -3.76 -16.60 4.64
C ALA A 153 -4.45 -16.11 3.35
N ALA A 154 -3.71 -15.57 2.39
CA ALA A 154 -4.22 -15.16 1.08
C ALA A 154 -4.76 -16.36 0.27
N GLY A 155 -4.07 -17.50 0.31
CA GLY A 155 -4.55 -18.75 -0.31
C GLY A 155 -5.87 -19.23 0.28
N ARG A 156 -6.04 -19.11 1.61
CA ARG A 156 -7.34 -19.40 2.26
C ARG A 156 -8.43 -18.41 1.87
N TYR A 157 -8.12 -17.12 1.77
CA TYR A 157 -9.05 -16.11 1.25
C TYR A 157 -9.50 -16.44 -0.19
N ARG A 158 -8.54 -16.79 -1.07
CA ARG A 158 -8.84 -17.20 -2.45
C ARG A 158 -9.74 -18.43 -2.50
N ALA A 159 -9.45 -19.45 -1.69
CA ALA A 159 -10.29 -20.64 -1.62
C ALA A 159 -11.74 -20.34 -1.20
N LEU A 160 -11.96 -19.30 -0.38
CA LEU A 160 -13.29 -18.89 0.07
C LEU A 160 -14.04 -17.96 -0.90
N THR A 161 -13.32 -17.25 -1.78
CA THR A 161 -13.89 -16.15 -2.59
C THR A 161 -13.76 -16.37 -4.10
N GLY A 162 -12.84 -17.24 -4.53
CA GLY A 162 -12.41 -17.33 -5.92
C GLY A 162 -11.49 -16.19 -6.38
N HIS A 163 -11.25 -15.19 -5.52
CA HIS A 163 -10.47 -13.99 -5.87
C HIS A 163 -9.08 -14.03 -5.26
N ASP A 164 -8.09 -13.68 -6.06
CA ASP A 164 -6.74 -13.44 -5.54
C ASP A 164 -6.73 -12.15 -4.70
N LEU A 165 -5.90 -12.15 -3.66
CA LEU A 165 -5.68 -10.99 -2.82
C LEU A 165 -4.36 -10.35 -3.23
N ASP A 166 -4.42 -9.10 -3.69
CA ASP A 166 -3.20 -8.33 -3.92
C ASP A 166 -2.60 -7.92 -2.57
N LEU A 167 -1.36 -8.36 -2.34
CA LEU A 167 -0.60 -8.04 -1.14
C LEU A 167 0.45 -6.98 -1.49
N PRO A 168 0.54 -5.87 -0.74
CA PRO A 168 1.40 -4.73 -1.07
C PRO A 168 2.89 -5.02 -1.16
N ASN A 169 3.42 -5.97 -0.37
CA ASN A 169 4.85 -6.26 -0.35
C ASN A 169 5.19 -7.45 -1.26
N ASP A 170 6.23 -7.27 -2.07
CA ASP A 170 6.69 -8.26 -3.06
C ASP A 170 7.09 -9.61 -2.45
N GLY A 171 7.39 -9.66 -1.15
CA GLY A 171 7.67 -10.92 -0.44
C GLY A 171 6.47 -11.87 -0.43
N ALA A 172 5.24 -11.36 -0.37
CA ALA A 172 4.04 -12.18 -0.45
C ALA A 172 3.52 -12.37 -1.89
N ARG A 173 3.97 -11.55 -2.86
CA ARG A 173 3.68 -11.70 -4.30
C ARG A 173 4.39 -12.88 -4.99
N GLY A 174 4.79 -13.88 -4.21
CA GLY A 174 5.09 -15.21 -4.72
C GLY A 174 6.37 -15.26 -5.55
N TRP A 175 7.52 -15.23 -4.88
CA TRP A 175 8.77 -15.76 -5.43
C TRP A 175 8.84 -17.30 -5.40
N ASP A 176 7.72 -17.96 -5.06
CA ASP A 176 7.68 -19.40 -4.85
C ASP A 176 6.31 -20.02 -5.13
N SER A 177 6.26 -20.78 -6.22
CA SER A 177 5.87 -22.20 -6.28
C SER A 177 5.70 -22.57 -7.76
N GLY A 178 6.77 -23.01 -8.43
CA GLY A 178 6.76 -23.39 -9.85
C GLY A 178 8.13 -23.35 -10.53
N ALA A 179 8.18 -23.60 -11.83
CA ALA A 179 9.43 -23.64 -12.61
C ALA A 179 10.27 -22.35 -12.55
N GLY A 180 9.66 -21.19 -12.26
CA GLY A 180 10.37 -19.93 -12.08
C GLY A 180 11.26 -19.89 -10.83
N ALA A 181 10.84 -20.52 -9.73
CA ALA A 181 11.63 -20.58 -8.49
C ALA A 181 12.88 -21.44 -8.67
N ALA A 182 12.76 -22.61 -9.32
CA ALA A 182 13.89 -23.49 -9.58
C ALA A 182 14.95 -22.81 -10.47
N ARG A 183 14.53 -22.10 -11.52
CA ARG A 183 15.45 -21.33 -12.38
C ARG A 183 16.13 -20.18 -11.63
N LEU A 184 15.42 -19.57 -10.68
CA LEU A 184 15.98 -18.52 -9.83
C LEU A 184 17.06 -19.08 -8.90
N ASP A 185 16.80 -20.21 -8.25
CA ASP A 185 17.78 -20.89 -7.39
C ASP A 185 19.00 -21.35 -8.19
N GLU A 186 18.79 -21.92 -9.39
CA GLU A 186 19.86 -22.32 -10.32
C GLU A 186 20.72 -21.12 -10.73
N SER A 187 20.09 -19.99 -11.08
CA SER A 187 20.80 -18.78 -11.50
C SER A 187 21.60 -18.14 -10.35
N LEU A 188 21.06 -18.16 -9.13
CA LEU A 188 21.76 -17.70 -7.93
C LEU A 188 22.95 -18.60 -7.60
N ALA A 189 22.78 -19.93 -7.67
CA ALA A 189 23.85 -20.88 -7.41
C ALA A 189 24.98 -20.76 -8.44
N ALA A 190 24.64 -20.57 -9.73
CA ALA A 190 25.61 -20.34 -10.78
C ALA A 190 26.41 -19.04 -10.56
N LEU A 191 25.74 -17.96 -10.16
CA LEU A 191 26.39 -16.69 -9.83
C LEU A 191 27.27 -16.77 -8.58
N ALA A 192 26.81 -17.48 -7.55
CA ALA A 192 27.57 -17.68 -6.32
C ALA A 192 28.84 -18.52 -6.52
N GLY A 193 29.00 -19.19 -7.67
CA GLY A 193 30.22 -19.91 -8.01
C GLY A 193 30.57 -21.05 -7.05
N GLY A 194 29.56 -21.61 -6.36
CA GLY A 194 29.76 -22.67 -5.36
C GLY A 194 30.29 -22.18 -4.00
N LEU A 195 30.34 -20.87 -3.75
CA LEU A 195 30.58 -20.34 -2.41
C LEU A 195 29.51 -20.87 -1.44
N GLU A 196 29.92 -21.26 -0.24
CA GLU A 196 28.97 -21.65 0.80
C GLU A 196 28.00 -20.51 1.09
N VAL A 197 26.71 -20.86 1.17
CA VAL A 197 25.64 -19.92 1.54
C VAL A 197 25.81 -19.63 3.03
N PRO A 198 26.15 -18.40 3.43
CA PRO A 198 26.31 -18.06 4.83
C PRO A 198 24.97 -18.14 5.56
N ASP A 199 25.00 -18.16 6.90
CA ASP A 199 23.79 -17.90 7.68
C ASP A 199 23.18 -16.56 7.25
N ALA A 200 21.85 -16.51 7.17
CA ALA A 200 21.13 -15.36 6.63
C ALA A 200 21.30 -14.12 7.50
N VAL A 201 21.54 -14.31 8.81
CA VAL A 201 21.89 -13.23 9.73
C VAL A 201 23.29 -12.73 9.38
N ASP A 202 23.38 -11.45 8.99
CA ASP A 202 24.62 -10.76 8.59
C ASP A 202 25.27 -11.20 7.27
N ALA A 203 24.59 -12.01 6.44
CA ALA A 203 25.09 -12.47 5.15
C ALA A 203 25.66 -11.33 4.26
N TRP A 204 24.97 -10.18 4.23
CA TRP A 204 25.37 -9.00 3.47
C TRP A 204 26.60 -8.29 4.06
N VAL A 205 26.65 -8.11 5.38
CA VAL A 205 27.79 -7.50 6.07
C VAL A 205 29.05 -8.37 5.88
N ARG A 206 28.90 -9.69 5.95
CA ARG A 206 29.99 -10.63 5.68
C ARG A 206 30.46 -10.56 4.23
N ALA A 207 29.54 -10.43 3.27
CA ALA A 207 29.90 -10.27 1.87
C ALA A 207 30.72 -8.98 1.63
N GLU A 208 30.34 -7.87 2.26
CA GLU A 208 31.12 -6.64 2.23
C GLU A 208 32.53 -6.83 2.79
N GLN A 209 32.66 -7.47 3.96
CA GLN A 209 33.96 -7.75 4.58
C GLN A 209 34.86 -8.63 3.70
N LEU A 210 34.30 -9.67 3.09
CA LEU A 210 35.05 -10.57 2.21
C LEU A 210 35.56 -9.86 0.96
N VAL A 211 34.75 -8.96 0.39
CA VAL A 211 35.12 -8.17 -0.78
C VAL A 211 36.16 -7.11 -0.42
N LEU A 212 36.02 -6.46 0.75
CA LEU A 212 37.08 -5.58 1.29
C LEU A 212 38.40 -6.33 1.53
N ALA A 213 38.32 -7.62 1.87
CA ALA A 213 39.48 -8.51 2.03
C ALA A 213 40.00 -9.08 0.69
N GLY A 214 39.43 -8.68 -0.46
CA GLY A 214 39.91 -9.04 -1.79
C GLY A 214 39.19 -10.22 -2.46
N SER A 215 38.05 -10.67 -1.93
CA SER A 215 37.22 -11.68 -2.60
C SER A 215 36.48 -11.10 -3.81
N ASP A 216 36.12 -11.95 -4.76
CA ASP A 216 35.33 -11.55 -5.92
C ASP A 216 33.95 -11.03 -5.51
N GLY A 217 33.64 -9.82 -5.96
CA GLY A 217 32.43 -9.08 -5.61
C GLY A 217 31.14 -9.84 -5.92
N LEU A 218 30.88 -10.02 -7.20
CA LEU A 218 29.62 -10.55 -7.70
C LEU A 218 29.26 -11.94 -7.12
N PRO A 219 30.16 -12.95 -7.08
CA PRO A 219 29.84 -14.24 -6.49
C PRO A 219 29.55 -14.16 -4.98
N THR A 220 30.31 -13.34 -4.26
CA THR A 220 30.16 -13.20 -2.80
C THR A 220 28.79 -12.61 -2.45
N PHE A 221 28.36 -11.57 -3.16
CA PHE A 221 27.03 -10.96 -2.93
C PHE A 221 25.88 -11.82 -3.48
N ALA A 222 26.10 -12.59 -4.55
CA ALA A 222 25.11 -13.57 -5.01
C ALA A 222 24.86 -14.68 -3.97
N SER A 223 25.91 -15.13 -3.27
CA SER A 223 25.78 -16.07 -2.14
C SER A 223 24.97 -15.46 -0.97
N ALA A 224 25.24 -14.20 -0.62
CA ALA A 224 24.45 -13.49 0.40
C ALA A 224 22.98 -13.32 0.01
N LEU A 225 22.71 -13.05 -1.27
CA LEU A 225 21.35 -12.99 -1.81
C LEU A 225 20.64 -14.35 -1.77
N ALA A 226 21.35 -15.45 -2.02
CA ALA A 226 20.82 -16.80 -1.86
C ALA A 226 20.44 -17.10 -0.40
N ALA A 227 21.30 -16.73 0.57
CA ALA A 227 20.99 -16.85 2.00
C ALA A 227 19.72 -16.07 2.40
N THR A 228 19.62 -14.84 1.91
CA THR A 228 18.46 -13.95 2.09
C THR A 228 17.17 -14.59 1.54
N ARG A 229 17.28 -15.25 0.37
CA ARG A 229 16.18 -15.99 -0.26
C ARG A 229 15.74 -17.18 0.58
N THR A 230 16.68 -18.01 1.04
CA THR A 230 16.40 -19.19 1.86
C THR A 230 15.72 -18.83 3.19
N ALA A 231 16.11 -17.70 3.80
CA ALA A 231 15.44 -17.17 4.98
C ALA A 231 14.02 -16.63 4.72
N GLY A 232 13.64 -16.45 3.45
CA GLY A 232 12.31 -16.04 3.05
C GLY A 232 12.00 -14.56 3.31
N THR A 233 13.01 -13.73 3.58
CA THR A 233 12.85 -12.31 3.94
C THR A 233 13.83 -11.44 3.15
N GLY A 234 13.39 -10.31 2.60
CA GLY A 234 14.30 -9.27 2.08
C GLY A 234 14.92 -9.55 0.71
N PHE A 235 14.51 -10.61 0.00
CA PHE A 235 15.07 -10.98 -1.31
C PHE A 235 15.02 -9.84 -2.34
N GLY A 236 13.90 -9.13 -2.44
CA GLY A 236 13.75 -8.03 -3.40
C GLY A 236 14.77 -6.90 -3.19
N ALA A 237 14.90 -6.44 -1.93
CA ALA A 237 15.88 -5.42 -1.57
C ALA A 237 17.33 -5.91 -1.76
N GLY A 238 17.61 -7.17 -1.43
CA GLY A 238 18.92 -7.77 -1.68
C GLY A 238 19.25 -7.86 -3.17
N TYR A 239 18.29 -8.23 -4.02
CA TYR A 239 18.48 -8.26 -5.47
C TYR A 239 18.77 -6.87 -6.04
N GLU A 240 18.02 -5.85 -5.61
CA GLU A 240 18.28 -4.46 -6.01
C GLU A 240 19.67 -4.00 -5.57
N ALA A 241 20.08 -4.33 -4.34
CA ALA A 241 21.40 -4.00 -3.80
C ALA A 241 22.53 -4.68 -4.61
N LEU A 242 22.35 -5.95 -4.99
CA LEU A 242 23.30 -6.67 -5.85
C LEU A 242 23.48 -5.94 -7.19
N VAL A 243 22.38 -5.64 -7.88
CA VAL A 243 22.40 -4.95 -9.19
C VAL A 243 23.03 -3.56 -9.06
N ALA A 244 22.60 -2.76 -8.08
CA ALA A 244 23.10 -1.42 -7.87
C ALA A 244 24.61 -1.41 -7.57
N ARG A 245 25.09 -2.37 -6.77
CA ARG A 245 26.51 -2.53 -6.48
C ARG A 245 27.30 -2.88 -7.73
N THR A 246 26.87 -3.89 -8.51
CA THR A 246 27.58 -4.30 -9.74
C THR A 246 27.70 -3.13 -10.71
N VAL A 247 26.65 -2.31 -10.84
CA VAL A 247 26.69 -1.07 -11.62
C VAL A 247 27.69 -0.06 -11.03
N ALA A 248 27.63 0.22 -9.74
CA ALA A 248 28.51 1.20 -9.08
C ALA A 248 29.99 0.80 -9.11
N ALA A 249 30.28 -0.51 -9.09
CA ALA A 249 31.63 -1.05 -9.20
C ALA A 249 32.16 -1.08 -10.64
N GLY A 250 31.34 -0.75 -11.64
CA GLY A 250 31.71 -0.86 -13.06
C GLY A 250 31.91 -2.30 -13.52
N GLU A 251 31.39 -3.28 -12.77
CA GLU A 251 31.48 -4.71 -13.11
C GLU A 251 30.55 -5.02 -14.31
N PRO A 252 30.93 -5.97 -15.20
CA PRO A 252 30.06 -6.36 -16.32
C PRO A 252 28.70 -6.86 -15.85
N LEU A 253 27.61 -6.39 -16.47
CA LEU A 253 26.24 -6.83 -16.14
C LEU A 253 25.83 -8.12 -16.86
N THR A 254 26.57 -8.56 -17.87
CA THR A 254 26.28 -9.78 -18.64
C THR A 254 26.05 -11.02 -17.75
N PRO A 255 26.85 -11.26 -16.69
CA PRO A 255 26.64 -12.41 -15.81
C PRO A 255 25.31 -12.33 -15.02
N LEU A 256 24.76 -11.14 -14.78
CA LEU A 256 23.47 -10.98 -14.10
C LEU A 256 22.27 -11.32 -15.00
N ALA A 257 22.42 -11.35 -16.32
CA ALA A 257 21.30 -11.52 -17.24
C ALA A 257 20.44 -12.78 -16.98
N PRO A 258 21.01 -13.97 -16.70
CA PRO A 258 20.23 -15.15 -16.31
C PRO A 258 19.45 -14.95 -15.01
N LEU A 259 20.06 -14.31 -14.00
CA LEU A 259 19.39 -13.97 -12.74
C LEU A 259 18.26 -12.98 -12.96
N VAL A 260 18.46 -11.93 -13.77
CA VAL A 260 17.42 -10.96 -14.11
C VAL A 260 16.24 -11.66 -14.80
N ALA A 261 16.52 -12.53 -15.76
CA ALA A 261 15.50 -13.30 -16.46
C ALA A 261 14.75 -14.25 -15.49
N ALA A 262 15.47 -14.93 -14.61
CA ALA A 262 14.88 -15.82 -13.62
C ALA A 262 14.06 -15.07 -12.55
N VAL A 263 14.54 -13.91 -12.10
CA VAL A 263 13.81 -12.98 -11.22
C VAL A 263 12.53 -12.52 -11.89
N ASN A 264 12.57 -12.08 -13.15
CA ASN A 264 11.39 -11.66 -13.89
C ASN A 264 10.41 -12.81 -14.15
N GLY A 265 10.91 -14.03 -14.37
CA GLY A 265 10.08 -15.24 -14.53
C GLY A 265 9.52 -15.79 -13.22
N ALA A 266 10.20 -15.55 -12.09
CA ALA A 266 9.75 -15.94 -10.75
C ALA A 266 8.81 -14.91 -10.13
N ARG A 267 8.92 -13.63 -10.49
CA ARG A 267 7.93 -12.60 -10.16
C ARG A 267 6.59 -13.02 -10.78
N ARG A 268 5.59 -13.34 -9.95
CA ARG A 268 4.21 -13.36 -10.43
C ARG A 268 3.82 -11.94 -10.80
N LEU A 269 3.95 -11.62 -12.08
CA LEU A 269 3.22 -10.48 -12.63
C LEU A 269 1.72 -10.71 -12.38
N PRO A 270 0.95 -9.66 -12.04
CA PRO A 270 -0.49 -9.76 -11.95
C PRO A 270 -1.03 -10.52 -13.16
N THR A 271 -1.84 -11.55 -12.92
CA THR A 271 -2.19 -12.54 -13.94
C THR A 271 -3.06 -11.98 -15.07
N ARG A 272 -3.36 -10.68 -15.04
CA ARG A 272 -3.81 -9.89 -16.19
C ARG A 272 -3.32 -8.44 -16.03
N GLY A 273 -2.19 -8.09 -16.63
CA GLY A 273 -2.04 -6.72 -17.08
C GLY A 273 -3.15 -6.43 -18.09
N ARG A 274 -3.70 -5.21 -18.10
CA ARG A 274 -4.63 -4.79 -19.18
C ARG A 274 -3.94 -4.75 -20.55
N LEU A 275 -2.61 -4.72 -20.54
CA LEU A 275 -1.75 -4.75 -21.71
C LEU A 275 -1.28 -6.17 -22.02
N THR A 276 -1.44 -6.57 -23.28
CA THR A 276 -0.65 -7.65 -23.87
C THR A 276 0.80 -7.20 -24.09
N PRO A 277 1.76 -8.13 -24.25
CA PRO A 277 3.14 -7.77 -24.57
C PRO A 277 3.28 -6.90 -25.82
N ASP A 278 2.51 -7.19 -26.88
CA ASP A 278 2.54 -6.44 -28.13
C ASP A 278 2.00 -5.01 -27.94
N GLU A 279 0.92 -4.85 -27.18
CA GLU A 279 0.38 -3.53 -26.83
C GLU A 279 1.36 -2.73 -25.98
N ALA A 280 2.08 -3.38 -25.05
CA ALA A 280 3.09 -2.72 -24.23
C ALA A 280 4.27 -2.19 -25.07
N VAL A 281 4.71 -2.94 -26.08
CA VAL A 281 5.75 -2.50 -27.03
C VAL A 281 5.27 -1.36 -27.93
N ALA A 282 3.97 -1.34 -28.27
CA ALA A 282 3.38 -0.30 -29.11
C ALA A 282 3.11 1.02 -28.37
N LEU A 283 3.22 1.06 -27.04
CA LEU A 283 3.06 2.29 -26.27
C LEU A 283 4.13 3.30 -26.66
N ARG A 284 3.70 4.48 -27.11
CA ARG A 284 4.61 5.61 -27.31
C ARG A 284 4.91 6.22 -25.96
N THR A 285 6.18 6.35 -25.61
CA THR A 285 6.59 6.92 -24.33
C THR A 285 7.15 8.33 -24.50
N LEU A 286 7.10 9.12 -23.43
CA LEU A 286 7.78 10.41 -23.31
C LEU A 286 8.71 10.37 -22.09
N ASP A 287 9.96 10.76 -22.30
CA ASP A 287 10.90 11.08 -21.23
C ASP A 287 10.86 12.59 -20.90
N MET A 288 11.79 13.05 -20.06
CA MET A 288 11.92 14.47 -19.72
C MET A 288 12.09 15.38 -20.96
N SER A 289 12.87 14.95 -21.96
CA SER A 289 13.13 15.73 -23.17
C SER A 289 11.89 15.79 -24.06
N GLY A 290 11.20 14.66 -24.21
CA GLY A 290 9.94 14.56 -24.92
C GLY A 290 8.86 15.43 -24.27
N LEU A 291 8.77 15.44 -22.94
CA LEU A 291 7.84 16.32 -22.24
C LEU A 291 8.18 17.80 -22.45
N ARG A 292 9.47 18.17 -22.38
CA ARG A 292 9.90 19.54 -22.71
C ARG A 292 9.48 19.92 -24.13
N GLN A 293 9.70 19.05 -25.12
CA GLN A 293 9.27 19.31 -26.50
C GLN A 293 7.75 19.44 -26.62
N TYR A 294 6.99 18.59 -25.90
CA TYR A 294 5.54 18.61 -25.89
C TYR A 294 4.97 19.93 -25.35
N LEU A 295 5.61 20.52 -24.33
CA LEU A 295 5.17 21.73 -23.64
C LEU A 295 5.72 23.03 -24.25
N ALA A 296 6.70 22.95 -25.16
CA ALA A 296 7.42 24.11 -25.65
C ALA A 296 6.49 25.12 -26.37
N GLY A 297 6.51 26.36 -25.90
CA GLY A 297 5.72 27.46 -26.44
C GLY A 297 4.22 27.41 -26.10
N LYS A 298 3.78 26.42 -25.31
CA LYS A 298 2.37 26.22 -24.96
C LYS A 298 2.04 26.84 -23.61
N SER A 299 0.82 27.36 -23.49
CA SER A 299 0.20 27.76 -22.22
C SER A 299 -0.30 26.52 -21.48
N VAL A 300 -0.02 26.43 -20.17
CA VAL A 300 -0.35 25.25 -19.36
C VAL A 300 -1.27 25.64 -18.20
N CYS A 301 -2.41 24.96 -18.10
CA CYS A 301 -3.34 25.06 -16.98
C CYS A 301 -3.33 23.77 -16.15
N LEU A 302 -3.05 23.88 -14.86
CA LEU A 302 -3.23 22.81 -13.88
C LEU A 302 -4.58 23.03 -13.19
N VAL A 303 -5.48 22.06 -13.29
CA VAL A 303 -6.82 22.15 -12.69
C VAL A 303 -6.86 21.31 -11.42
N ALA A 304 -7.12 21.96 -10.27
CA ALA A 304 -7.26 21.26 -9.00
C ALA A 304 -8.55 20.41 -8.93
N ASN A 305 -8.58 19.49 -7.97
CA ASN A 305 -9.79 18.77 -7.59
C ASN A 305 -10.48 19.47 -6.41
N SER A 306 -10.68 20.80 -6.48
CA SER A 306 -11.31 21.60 -5.42
C SER A 306 -12.79 21.82 -5.68
N ALA A 307 -13.61 21.75 -4.63
CA ALA A 307 -15.03 22.11 -4.70
C ALA A 307 -15.28 23.59 -4.99
N ARG A 308 -14.30 24.46 -4.73
CA ARG A 308 -14.40 25.89 -5.06
C ARG A 308 -14.62 26.13 -6.55
N LEU A 309 -14.17 25.23 -7.43
CA LEU A 309 -14.45 25.33 -8.87
C LEU A 309 -15.95 25.40 -9.19
N LEU A 310 -16.82 24.81 -8.35
CA LEU A 310 -18.27 24.85 -8.53
C LEU A 310 -18.89 26.22 -8.27
N GLU A 311 -18.14 27.14 -7.66
CA GLU A 311 -18.57 28.51 -7.38
C GLU A 311 -18.24 29.46 -8.54
N HIS A 312 -17.56 28.96 -9.58
CA HIS A 312 -17.08 29.75 -10.72
C HIS A 312 -17.37 29.07 -12.05
N ASP A 313 -17.70 29.86 -13.08
CA ASP A 313 -17.82 29.37 -14.45
C ASP A 313 -16.44 29.38 -15.15
N ALA A 314 -15.46 28.70 -14.55
CA ALA A 314 -14.07 28.71 -15.02
C ALA A 314 -13.81 27.82 -16.26
N GLY A 315 -14.82 27.09 -16.73
CA GLY A 315 -14.68 26.13 -17.83
C GLY A 315 -14.17 26.72 -19.15
N PRO A 316 -14.76 27.81 -19.68
CA PRO A 316 -14.26 28.47 -20.88
C PRO A 316 -12.82 28.99 -20.73
N LEU A 317 -12.43 29.44 -19.54
CA LEU A 317 -11.06 29.85 -19.24
C LEU A 317 -10.12 28.63 -19.31
N ILE A 318 -10.45 27.54 -18.61
CA ILE A 318 -9.65 26.31 -18.60
C ILE A 318 -9.46 25.75 -20.01
N ASP A 319 -10.52 25.69 -20.82
CA ASP A 319 -10.46 25.14 -22.18
C ASP A 319 -9.71 26.04 -23.17
N SER A 320 -9.40 27.30 -22.80
CA SER A 320 -8.63 28.23 -23.64
C SER A 320 -7.12 27.97 -23.65
N TYR A 321 -6.58 27.19 -22.70
CA TYR A 321 -5.16 26.86 -22.64
C TYR A 321 -4.77 25.80 -23.66
N ASP A 322 -3.52 25.87 -24.14
CA ASP A 322 -2.98 24.89 -25.09
C ASP A 322 -2.90 23.49 -24.47
N VAL A 323 -2.56 23.41 -23.17
CA VAL A 323 -2.44 22.17 -22.40
C VAL A 323 -3.20 22.27 -21.07
N VAL A 324 -4.18 21.39 -20.87
CA VAL A 324 -4.92 21.24 -19.62
C VAL A 324 -4.49 19.96 -18.90
N VAL A 325 -3.98 20.12 -17.69
CA VAL A 325 -3.50 19.06 -16.81
C VAL A 325 -4.53 18.81 -15.71
N ARG A 326 -4.94 17.55 -15.54
CA ARG A 326 -5.85 17.13 -14.46
C ARG A 326 -5.24 16.01 -13.63
N PHE A 327 -5.76 15.86 -12.40
CA PHE A 327 -5.17 14.97 -11.41
C PHE A 327 -6.11 13.85 -10.99
N ASN A 328 -5.60 12.61 -10.99
CA ASN A 328 -6.23 11.48 -10.33
C ASN A 328 -7.72 11.31 -10.71
N SER A 329 -8.61 11.47 -9.73
CA SER A 329 -10.05 11.28 -9.81
C SER A 329 -10.82 12.56 -10.16
N PHE A 330 -10.26 13.42 -11.01
CA PHE A 330 -10.92 14.65 -11.47
C PHE A 330 -12.33 14.37 -12.03
N ALA A 331 -13.26 15.28 -11.75
CA ALA A 331 -14.58 15.31 -12.39
C ALA A 331 -14.59 16.32 -13.54
N ILE A 332 -15.43 16.06 -14.54
CA ILE A 332 -15.70 16.98 -15.65
C ILE A 332 -17.12 17.49 -15.47
N ASP A 333 -17.20 18.80 -15.30
CA ASP A 333 -18.41 19.61 -15.30
C ASP A 333 -18.12 20.83 -16.16
N ALA A 334 -18.71 20.87 -17.36
CA ALA A 334 -18.24 21.74 -18.44
C ALA A 334 -18.24 23.23 -18.07
N PRO A 335 -19.28 23.80 -17.43
CA PRO A 335 -19.28 25.21 -17.01
C PRO A 335 -18.17 25.53 -16.00
N HIS A 336 -17.90 24.62 -15.05
CA HIS A 336 -17.05 24.90 -13.89
C HIS A 336 -15.59 24.48 -14.07
N THR A 337 -15.39 23.38 -14.77
CA THR A 337 -14.08 22.71 -14.86
C THR A 337 -13.59 22.58 -16.29
N GLY A 338 -14.38 22.95 -17.29
CA GLY A 338 -14.06 22.77 -18.71
C GLY A 338 -14.21 21.32 -19.14
N THR A 339 -13.87 21.03 -20.39
CA THR A 339 -13.99 19.70 -21.00
C THR A 339 -12.65 19.13 -21.44
N LYS A 340 -11.66 19.98 -21.67
CA LYS A 340 -10.35 19.62 -22.19
C LYS A 340 -9.51 18.91 -21.12
N THR A 341 -8.81 17.85 -21.52
CA THR A 341 -7.84 17.12 -20.69
C THR A 341 -6.73 16.57 -21.59
N ASP A 342 -5.64 17.31 -21.72
CA ASP A 342 -4.51 16.89 -22.55
C ASP A 342 -3.53 16.02 -21.77
N VAL A 343 -3.34 16.34 -20.49
CA VAL A 343 -2.47 15.58 -19.59
C VAL A 343 -3.27 15.08 -18.39
N HIS A 344 -3.22 13.79 -18.14
CA HIS A 344 -3.69 13.22 -16.88
C HIS A 344 -2.51 12.73 -16.04
N ALA A 345 -2.31 13.38 -14.90
CA ALA A 345 -1.32 12.99 -13.91
C ALA A 345 -2.00 12.23 -12.77
N THR A 346 -1.56 11.00 -12.51
CA THR A 346 -2.16 10.12 -11.49
C THR A 346 -1.11 9.47 -10.61
N ILE A 347 -1.41 9.26 -9.33
CA ILE A 347 -0.56 8.47 -8.44
C ILE A 347 -0.90 6.99 -8.56
N HIS A 348 0.10 6.12 -8.41
CA HIS A 348 -0.05 4.66 -8.49
C HIS A 348 -1.10 4.04 -7.56
N LEU A 349 -1.53 4.78 -6.52
CA LEU A 349 -2.55 4.34 -5.56
C LEU A 349 -4.00 4.53 -6.06
N HIS A 350 -4.20 5.23 -7.18
CA HIS A 350 -5.52 5.58 -7.69
C HIS A 350 -5.86 4.86 -8.99
N SER A 351 -7.07 4.33 -9.07
CA SER A 351 -7.59 3.57 -10.21
C SER A 351 -8.68 4.33 -10.99
N PHE A 352 -8.68 5.66 -10.98
CA PHE A 352 -9.70 6.51 -11.61
C PHE A 352 -9.22 7.14 -12.93
N ASN A 353 -10.15 7.38 -13.86
CA ASN A 353 -9.91 8.07 -15.14
C ASN A 353 -8.83 7.42 -16.03
N TRP A 354 -8.56 6.12 -15.87
CA TRP A 354 -7.61 5.39 -16.72
C TRP A 354 -8.09 5.20 -18.17
N SER A 355 -9.40 5.09 -18.37
CA SER A 355 -10.06 5.01 -19.68
C SER A 355 -10.33 6.36 -20.34
N ARG A 356 -10.09 7.47 -19.65
CA ARG A 356 -10.29 8.82 -20.22
C ARG A 356 -9.23 9.06 -21.29
N PRO A 357 -9.61 9.37 -22.55
CA PRO A 357 -8.67 9.74 -23.58
C PRO A 357 -7.91 11.00 -23.19
N VAL A 358 -6.59 10.96 -23.28
CA VAL A 358 -5.68 12.10 -23.07
C VAL A 358 -4.54 12.04 -24.08
N ASP A 359 -3.80 13.12 -24.26
CA ASP A 359 -2.58 13.05 -25.08
C ASP A 359 -1.44 12.42 -24.27
N VAL A 360 -1.19 12.89 -23.05
CA VAL A 360 -0.11 12.40 -22.18
C VAL A 360 -0.67 11.86 -20.86
N ARG A 361 -0.26 10.65 -20.49
CA ARG A 361 -0.52 10.07 -19.16
C ARG A 361 0.75 10.04 -18.34
N LEU A 362 0.75 10.71 -17.18
CA LEU A 362 1.84 10.68 -16.22
C LEU A 362 1.43 9.84 -15.00
N VAL A 363 2.25 8.85 -14.65
CA VAL A 363 2.01 7.96 -13.51
C VAL A 363 3.09 8.18 -12.47
N PHE A 364 2.70 8.54 -11.24
CA PHE A 364 3.63 8.89 -10.18
C PHE A 364 3.77 7.80 -9.10
N SER A 365 5.02 7.47 -8.78
CA SER A 365 5.39 6.68 -7.60
C SER A 365 6.86 6.88 -7.25
N GLY A 366 7.13 7.11 -5.95
CA GLY A 366 8.49 7.14 -5.40
C GLY A 366 9.19 5.78 -5.48
N LYS A 367 8.46 4.68 -5.61
CA LYS A 367 9.00 3.32 -5.76
C LYS A 367 8.82 2.80 -7.19
N ARG A 368 9.90 2.32 -7.80
CA ARG A 368 9.93 1.82 -9.18
C ARG A 368 8.96 0.64 -9.41
N ASP A 369 8.94 -0.33 -8.50
CA ASP A 369 8.09 -1.52 -8.66
C ASP A 369 6.59 -1.20 -8.55
N LEU A 370 6.21 -0.25 -7.69
CA LEU A 370 4.83 0.23 -7.59
C LEU A 370 4.42 1.04 -8.84
N TRP A 371 5.34 1.83 -9.40
CA TRP A 371 5.11 2.51 -10.68
C TRP A 371 4.83 1.51 -11.80
N ARG A 372 5.74 0.53 -11.97
CA ARG A 372 5.63 -0.50 -13.01
C ARG A 372 4.35 -1.32 -12.85
N SER A 373 4.01 -1.71 -11.62
CA SER A 373 2.78 -2.45 -11.33
C SER A 373 1.54 -1.66 -11.74
N SER A 374 1.48 -0.37 -11.37
CA SER A 374 0.35 0.50 -11.71
C SER A 374 0.20 0.69 -13.22
N VAL A 375 1.31 0.90 -13.93
CA VAL A 375 1.33 0.99 -15.40
C VAL A 375 0.77 -0.29 -16.03
N LEU A 376 1.26 -1.46 -15.63
CA LEU A 376 0.81 -2.75 -16.21
C LEU A 376 -0.66 -3.07 -15.91
N GLU A 377 -1.14 -2.68 -14.72
CA GLU A 377 -2.50 -2.96 -14.28
C GLU A 377 -3.53 -2.02 -14.91
N HIS A 378 -3.19 -0.74 -15.09
CA HIS A 378 -4.18 0.29 -15.38
C HIS A 378 -4.05 0.97 -16.74
N VAL A 379 -2.89 0.94 -17.39
CA VAL A 379 -2.76 1.57 -18.71
C VAL A 379 -3.67 0.85 -19.71
N GLU A 380 -4.54 1.63 -20.35
CA GLU A 380 -5.45 1.15 -21.37
C GLU A 380 -4.90 1.55 -22.75
N PRO A 381 -4.72 0.59 -23.69
CA PRO A 381 -4.37 0.91 -25.07
C PRO A 381 -5.37 1.90 -25.67
N GLY A 382 -4.88 2.97 -26.29
CA GLY A 382 -5.70 3.99 -26.93
C GLY A 382 -6.32 5.04 -26.01
N ALA A 383 -6.22 4.89 -24.68
CA ALA A 383 -6.64 5.94 -23.74
C ALA A 383 -5.59 7.06 -23.56
N GLN A 384 -4.39 6.89 -24.11
CA GLN A 384 -3.37 7.93 -24.19
C GLN A 384 -2.57 7.82 -25.49
N THR A 385 -2.15 8.95 -26.06
CA THR A 385 -1.17 8.95 -27.16
C THR A 385 0.23 8.62 -26.65
N TYR A 386 0.61 9.19 -25.50
CA TYR A 386 1.91 9.06 -24.86
C TYR A 386 1.80 8.66 -23.40
N LEU A 387 2.68 7.76 -22.96
CA LEU A 387 2.88 7.40 -21.55
C LEU A 387 4.20 7.99 -21.04
N GLY A 388 4.17 8.74 -19.95
CA GLY A 388 5.38 9.17 -19.28
C GLY A 388 6.21 7.99 -18.82
N ASP A 389 7.50 7.97 -19.16
CA ASP A 389 8.39 6.87 -18.85
C ASP A 389 8.87 6.91 -17.38
N GLU A 390 9.82 6.03 -17.06
CA GLU A 390 10.35 5.93 -15.71
C GLU A 390 11.05 7.21 -15.23
N SER A 391 11.62 8.02 -16.13
CA SER A 391 12.30 9.28 -15.78
C SER A 391 11.32 10.32 -15.21
N LEU A 392 10.04 10.22 -15.58
CA LEU A 392 8.97 11.12 -15.13
C LEU A 392 8.22 10.60 -13.89
N ARG A 393 8.55 9.40 -13.39
CA ARG A 393 7.75 8.73 -12.34
C ARG A 393 7.70 9.46 -11.01
N TRP A 394 8.72 10.25 -10.69
CA TRP A 394 8.80 10.93 -9.39
C TRP A 394 9.78 12.11 -9.43
N PRO A 395 9.33 13.27 -9.91
CA PRO A 395 10.15 14.47 -10.03
C PRO A 395 10.86 14.84 -8.71
N ALA A 396 10.24 14.58 -7.56
CA ALA A 396 10.84 14.86 -6.26
C ALA A 396 12.13 14.07 -5.95
N LEU A 397 12.41 12.96 -6.64
CA LEU A 397 13.67 12.23 -6.45
C LEU A 397 14.83 12.86 -7.23
N SER A 398 14.57 13.45 -8.39
CA SER A 398 15.58 13.92 -9.34
C SER A 398 15.70 15.43 -9.44
N LEU A 399 14.62 16.18 -9.19
CA LEU A 399 14.57 17.63 -9.39
C LEU A 399 14.68 18.43 -8.09
N PHE A 400 14.34 17.83 -6.94
CA PHE A 400 14.29 18.56 -5.68
C PHE A 400 15.68 18.54 -5.03
N THR A 401 16.10 19.69 -4.54
CA THR A 401 17.29 19.82 -3.69
C THR A 401 17.14 18.98 -2.41
N PRO A 402 18.25 18.62 -1.73
CA PRO A 402 18.17 17.92 -0.44
C PRO A 402 17.28 18.60 0.60
N SER A 403 17.30 19.93 0.68
CA SER A 403 16.43 20.71 1.58
C SER A 403 14.97 20.62 1.17
N GLU A 404 14.65 20.78 -0.12
CA GLU A 404 13.29 20.62 -0.62
C GLU A 404 12.76 19.20 -0.35
N ARG A 405 13.58 18.15 -0.47
CA ARG A 405 13.16 16.79 -0.12
C ARG A 405 12.85 16.60 1.37
N ALA A 406 13.47 17.38 2.25
CA ALA A 406 13.14 17.39 3.67
C ALA A 406 11.80 18.09 3.94
N ASP A 407 11.52 19.18 3.21
CA ASP A 407 10.31 19.99 3.35
C ASP A 407 9.08 19.37 2.66
N PHE A 408 9.30 18.64 1.57
CA PHE A 408 8.30 17.97 0.73
C PHE A 408 8.48 16.45 0.74
N LYS A 409 8.40 15.83 1.93
CA LYS A 409 8.61 14.38 2.11
C LYS A 409 7.74 13.52 1.18
N VAL A 410 6.48 13.91 1.02
CA VAL A 410 5.54 13.27 0.09
C VAL A 410 4.79 14.39 -0.64
N PRO A 411 5.28 14.88 -1.79
CA PRO A 411 4.61 15.94 -2.51
C PRO A 411 3.31 15.43 -3.15
N THR A 412 2.31 16.30 -3.28
CA THR A 412 1.06 15.97 -3.97
C THR A 412 1.29 15.67 -5.45
N THR A 413 0.36 14.98 -6.10
CA THR A 413 0.39 14.80 -7.57
C THR A 413 0.45 16.15 -8.28
N GLY A 414 -0.37 17.11 -7.83
CA GLY A 414 -0.39 18.47 -8.38
C GLY A 414 0.97 19.16 -8.27
N PHE A 415 1.58 19.11 -7.10
CA PHE A 415 2.89 19.73 -6.88
C PHE A 415 4.03 19.02 -7.63
N ASN A 416 4.01 17.69 -7.73
CA ASN A 416 4.97 16.96 -8.58
C ASN A 416 4.87 17.41 -10.05
N THR A 417 3.66 17.51 -10.59
CA THR A 417 3.47 17.96 -11.98
C THR A 417 3.87 19.43 -12.14
N LEU A 418 3.51 20.30 -11.19
CA LEU A 418 3.89 21.70 -11.23
C LEU A 418 5.42 21.85 -11.27
N ARG A 419 6.14 21.17 -10.39
CA ARG A 419 7.60 21.22 -10.35
C ARG A 419 8.24 20.67 -11.62
N LEU A 420 7.62 19.66 -12.24
CA LEU A 420 8.05 19.14 -13.53
C LEU A 420 7.89 20.16 -14.66
N VAL A 421 6.72 20.80 -14.77
CA VAL A 421 6.43 21.82 -15.78
C VAL A 421 7.31 23.07 -15.58
N ASP A 422 7.45 23.51 -14.34
CA ASP A 422 8.31 24.62 -13.95
C ASP A 422 9.78 24.35 -14.28
N TYR A 423 10.28 23.15 -13.96
CA TYR A 423 11.68 22.77 -14.22
C TYR A 423 12.01 22.69 -15.71
N VAL A 424 11.10 22.16 -16.55
CA VAL A 424 11.38 22.13 -17.99
C VAL A 424 11.36 23.51 -18.62
N ASP A 425 10.74 24.51 -17.98
CA ASP A 425 10.89 25.94 -18.27
C ASP A 425 10.78 26.33 -19.76
N VAL A 426 9.71 25.89 -20.42
CA VAL A 426 9.47 26.14 -21.85
C VAL A 426 8.04 26.59 -22.19
N SER A 427 7.17 26.61 -21.19
CA SER A 427 5.78 27.03 -21.33
C SER A 427 5.65 28.55 -21.29
N THR A 428 4.72 29.09 -22.08
CA THR A 428 4.46 30.53 -22.16
C THR A 428 3.67 31.05 -20.96
N ALA A 429 2.90 30.18 -20.31
CA ALA A 429 2.15 30.45 -19.08
C ALA A 429 2.05 29.17 -18.25
N ILE A 430 2.04 29.30 -16.93
CA ILE A 430 1.74 28.21 -15.98
C ILE A 430 0.72 28.74 -14.97
N ASP A 431 -0.53 28.32 -15.15
CA ASP A 431 -1.64 28.77 -14.32
C ASP A 431 -2.25 27.61 -13.55
N LEU A 432 -2.51 27.86 -12.27
CA LEU A 432 -3.13 26.93 -11.34
C LEU A 432 -4.57 27.40 -11.10
N VAL A 433 -5.54 26.64 -11.62
CA VAL A 433 -6.96 26.97 -11.50
C VAL A 433 -7.62 26.07 -10.45
N GLY A 434 -8.29 26.68 -9.47
CA GLY A 434 -8.93 25.97 -8.36
C GLY A 434 -8.00 25.54 -7.22
N PHE A 435 -6.74 25.98 -7.21
CA PHE A 435 -5.78 25.61 -6.17
C PHE A 435 -6.03 26.40 -4.87
N ASP A 436 -6.84 25.81 -3.99
CA ASP A 436 -7.13 26.30 -2.64
C ASP A 436 -6.46 25.43 -1.55
N PHE A 437 -5.58 24.52 -1.95
CA PHE A 437 -4.90 23.57 -1.05
C PHE A 437 -5.85 22.74 -0.18
N TYR A 438 -7.05 22.45 -0.72
CA TYR A 438 -8.16 21.72 -0.08
C TYR A 438 -8.88 22.46 1.04
N ASP A 439 -8.72 23.78 1.17
CA ASP A 439 -9.48 24.60 2.12
C ASP A 439 -11.00 24.48 1.87
N GLY A 440 -11.44 24.45 0.60
CA GLY A 440 -12.84 24.28 0.19
C GLY A 440 -13.33 22.84 0.08
N GLY A 441 -12.47 21.85 0.37
CA GLY A 441 -12.77 20.43 0.16
C GLY A 441 -12.56 19.95 -1.28
N ALA A 442 -12.80 18.67 -1.51
CA ALA A 442 -12.48 18.01 -2.77
C ALA A 442 -13.69 17.88 -3.72
N TYR A 443 -13.47 18.09 -5.02
CA TYR A 443 -14.40 17.78 -6.09
C TYR A 443 -13.81 16.74 -7.04
N ARG A 444 -14.45 15.59 -7.11
CA ARG A 444 -13.95 14.37 -7.76
C ARG A 444 -15.12 13.60 -8.37
N VAL A 445 -14.82 12.58 -9.18
CA VAL A 445 -15.84 11.60 -9.58
C VAL A 445 -16.54 11.00 -8.35
N PRO A 446 -17.84 10.67 -8.42
CA PRO A 446 -18.62 10.21 -7.27
C PRO A 446 -17.96 9.04 -6.51
N GLU A 447 -17.36 8.11 -7.25
CA GLU A 447 -16.69 6.93 -6.71
C GLU A 447 -15.46 7.28 -5.87
N ALA A 448 -14.88 8.47 -6.02
CA ALA A 448 -13.67 8.91 -5.33
C ALA A 448 -13.94 9.93 -4.21
N MET A 449 -15.19 10.35 -4.01
CA MET A 449 -15.57 11.32 -2.97
C MET A 449 -15.38 10.77 -1.55
N HIS A 450 -15.36 9.45 -1.39
CA HIS A 450 -15.09 8.79 -0.10
C HIS A 450 -13.61 8.78 0.29
N LEU A 451 -12.70 9.14 -0.63
CA LEU A 451 -11.27 9.11 -0.36
C LEU A 451 -10.86 10.33 0.47
N PRO A 452 -10.19 10.15 1.63
CA PRO A 452 -9.76 11.26 2.45
C PRO A 452 -8.70 12.10 1.71
N VAL A 453 -8.63 13.39 2.05
CA VAL A 453 -7.46 14.23 1.71
C VAL A 453 -6.28 13.68 2.51
N ALA A 454 -5.18 13.35 1.82
CA ALA A 454 -4.08 12.63 2.43
C ALA A 454 -3.27 13.55 3.36
N ALA A 455 -3.36 13.33 4.67
CA ALA A 455 -2.64 14.09 5.70
C ALA A 455 -1.10 13.95 5.63
N ALA A 456 -0.59 13.06 4.77
CA ALA A 456 0.85 12.83 4.60
C ALA A 456 1.56 13.92 3.79
N HIS A 457 0.81 14.80 3.10
CA HIS A 457 1.37 15.85 2.26
C HIS A 457 1.68 17.13 3.05
N SER A 458 2.72 17.84 2.62
CA SER A 458 3.11 19.13 3.18
C SER A 458 2.36 20.29 2.51
N TYR A 459 1.02 20.27 2.52
CA TYR A 459 0.18 21.25 1.79
C TYR A 459 0.55 22.71 2.05
N GLU A 460 0.87 23.05 3.29
CA GLU A 460 1.27 24.41 3.67
C GLU A 460 2.63 24.81 3.09
N ASN A 461 3.57 23.88 2.99
CA ASN A 461 4.84 24.14 2.32
C ASN A 461 4.65 24.27 0.81
N GLU A 462 3.79 23.44 0.20
CA GLU A 462 3.46 23.51 -1.22
C GLU A 462 2.80 24.85 -1.54
N ARG A 463 1.84 25.28 -0.69
CA ARG A 463 1.20 26.59 -0.77
C ARG A 463 2.20 27.72 -0.74
N ARG A 464 3.09 27.73 0.26
CA ARG A 464 4.12 28.75 0.38
C ARG A 464 4.99 28.80 -0.88
N TRP A 465 5.46 27.66 -1.35
CA TRP A 465 6.30 27.58 -2.55
C TRP A 465 5.62 28.16 -3.79
N VAL A 466 4.32 27.85 -3.98
CA VAL A 466 3.49 28.37 -5.09
C VAL A 466 3.31 29.88 -4.95
N MET A 467 2.92 30.36 -3.78
CA MET A 467 2.63 31.77 -3.55
C MET A 467 3.89 32.65 -3.65
N ASP A 468 5.04 32.15 -3.22
CA ASP A 468 6.34 32.83 -3.36
C ASP A 468 6.76 33.04 -4.83
N ARG A 469 6.16 32.30 -5.77
CA ARG A 469 6.44 32.36 -7.21
C ARG A 469 5.28 32.92 -8.03
N ALA A 470 4.16 33.24 -7.39
CA ALA A 470 3.02 33.77 -8.11
C ALA A 470 3.32 35.18 -8.63
N VAL A 471 3.16 35.38 -9.94
CA VAL A 471 3.25 36.71 -10.56
C VAL A 471 1.92 37.45 -10.51
N SER A 472 0.81 36.70 -10.49
CA SER A 472 -0.52 37.25 -10.24
C SER A 472 -1.42 36.23 -9.57
N THR A 473 -2.40 36.73 -8.81
CA THR A 473 -3.42 35.90 -8.17
C THR A 473 -4.78 36.55 -8.32
N THR A 474 -5.76 35.73 -8.66
CA THR A 474 -7.18 36.07 -8.67
C THR A 474 -7.91 35.14 -7.71
N ASP A 475 -9.24 35.21 -7.67
CA ASP A 475 -10.04 34.38 -6.78
C ASP A 475 -9.91 32.87 -7.08
N ILE A 476 -9.74 32.50 -8.36
CA ILE A 476 -9.69 31.10 -8.79
C ILE A 476 -8.39 30.70 -9.51
N THR A 477 -7.58 31.67 -9.95
CA THR A 477 -6.35 31.41 -10.72
C THR A 477 -5.14 31.99 -10.02
N ILE A 478 -4.08 31.17 -9.87
CA ILE A 478 -2.74 31.59 -9.48
C ILE A 478 -1.84 31.43 -10.70
N SER A 479 -1.22 32.51 -11.16
CA SER A 479 -0.32 32.49 -12.31
C SER A 479 1.13 32.59 -11.85
N LEU A 480 2.01 31.75 -12.40
CA LEU A 480 3.44 31.75 -12.07
C LEU A 480 4.33 32.46 -13.10
N ARG A 481 3.82 32.72 -14.31
CA ARG A 481 4.54 33.48 -15.35
C ARG A 481 3.60 33.94 -16.44
#